data_AF-A0A3N5MYE2-F1
#
_entry.id   AF-A0A3N5MYE2-F1
#
_cell.length_a   1.000
_cell.length_b   1.000
_cell.length_c   1.000
_cell.angle_alpha   90.00
_cell.angle_beta   90.00
_cell.angle_gamma   90.00
#
_symmetry.space_group_name_H-M   'P 1'
#
loop_
_entity.id
_entity.type
_entity.pdbx_description
1 polymer ?
#
loop_
_entity_poly.entity_id
_entity_poly.type
_entity_poly.pdbx_seq_one_letter_code
_entity_poly.pdbx_strand_id
1 'polypeptide(L)'
;YRVQHIPPVFAVPPVMDYCTGIFSFLRFDERIIHPYEPFSLCGITITPFIVNHPPVFTCGMLFETGKSRVGFTSDTNHEIPQKSLDLLGNLDLLLLDALVPSEITTIHKHMNYYEACMLADRLKPKDFRCVHQSHLLPWDLPHLGRDGDTFEFL
;
A
#
# COMPACT_ATOMS: atom_id res chain seq x y z
N TYR A 1 -2.51 35.78 5.29
CA TYR A 1 -3.01 34.71 4.40
C TYR A 1 -1.83 33.83 4.04
N ARG A 2 -1.82 32.55 4.46
CA ARG A 2 -0.73 31.63 4.12
C ARG A 2 -1.10 30.97 2.80
N VAL A 3 -0.55 31.45 1.69
CA VAL A 3 -0.66 30.76 0.41
C VAL A 3 0.24 29.53 0.50
N GLN A 4 -0.32 28.38 0.86
CA GLN A 4 0.40 27.11 0.73
C GLN A 4 0.28 26.67 -0.72
N HIS A 5 1.42 26.52 -1.38
CA HIS A 5 1.47 25.86 -2.68
C HIS A 5 1.12 24.39 -2.47
N ILE A 6 0.15 23.89 -3.23
CA ILE A 6 -0.18 22.46 -3.22
C ILE A 6 1.06 21.72 -3.79
N PRO A 7 1.61 20.73 -3.06
CA PRO A 7 2.75 19.98 -3.55
C PRO A 7 2.40 19.20 -4.83
N PRO A 8 3.40 18.77 -5.61
CA PRO A 8 3.15 17.89 -6.74
C PRO A 8 2.45 16.60 -6.31
N VAL A 9 1.46 16.17 -7.09
CA VAL A 9 0.68 14.96 -6.86
C VAL A 9 1.17 13.87 -7.78
N PHE A 10 1.51 12.71 -7.22
CA PHE A 10 1.99 11.56 -7.97
C PHE A 10 0.89 10.51 -8.04
N ALA A 11 0.53 10.07 -9.25
CA ALA A 11 -0.44 9.01 -9.42
C ALA A 11 -0.24 8.30 -10.77
N VAL A 12 -0.66 7.03 -10.81
CA VAL A 12 -0.83 6.29 -12.05
C VAL A 12 -2.01 6.85 -12.87
N PRO A 13 -2.02 6.75 -14.21
CA PRO A 13 -2.98 7.47 -15.04
C PRO A 13 -4.46 7.25 -14.64
N PRO A 14 -4.94 6.02 -14.39
CA PRO A 14 -6.34 5.81 -14.01
C PRO A 14 -6.73 6.54 -12.71
N VAL A 15 -5.78 6.64 -11.77
CA VAL A 15 -5.99 7.31 -10.48
C VAL A 15 -5.91 8.83 -10.64
N MET A 16 -4.97 9.33 -11.45
CA MET A 16 -4.88 10.77 -11.73
C MET A 16 -6.17 11.28 -12.41
N ASP A 17 -6.65 10.57 -13.44
CA ASP A 17 -7.86 10.93 -14.17
C ASP A 17 -9.09 10.94 -13.24
N TYR A 18 -9.22 9.92 -12.39
CA TYR A 18 -10.30 9.83 -11.41
C TYR A 18 -10.24 10.99 -10.40
N CYS A 19 -9.08 11.24 -9.81
CA CYS A 19 -8.90 12.26 -8.79
C CYS A 19 -9.06 13.68 -9.35
N THR A 20 -8.53 13.98 -10.53
CA THR A 20 -8.67 15.31 -11.17
C THR A 20 -10.12 15.58 -11.58
N GLY A 21 -10.88 14.54 -11.95
CA GLY A 21 -12.33 14.66 -12.19
C GLY A 21 -13.09 15.08 -10.93
N ILE A 22 -12.86 14.38 -9.81
CA ILE A 22 -13.53 14.65 -8.52
C ILE A 22 -13.06 15.97 -7.90
N PHE A 23 -11.75 16.21 -7.90
CA PHE A 23 -11.11 17.36 -7.30
C PHE A 23 -10.79 18.46 -8.33
N SER A 24 -11.63 18.61 -9.35
CA SER A 24 -11.44 19.58 -10.45
C SER A 24 -11.35 21.05 -10.01
N PHE A 25 -11.75 21.36 -8.77
CA PHE A 25 -11.61 22.68 -8.16
C PHE A 25 -10.20 22.95 -7.59
N LEU A 26 -9.36 21.93 -7.44
CA LEU A 26 -7.97 22.05 -7.00
C LEU A 26 -7.04 22.10 -8.22
N ARG A 27 -6.00 22.93 -8.12
CA ARG A 27 -4.93 22.99 -9.12
C ARG A 27 -3.62 22.57 -8.47
N PHE A 28 -2.99 21.55 -9.04
CA PHE A 28 -1.72 21.00 -8.54
C PHE A 28 -0.84 20.54 -9.71
N ASP A 29 0.45 20.37 -9.44
CA ASP A 29 1.40 19.83 -10.41
C ASP A 29 1.21 18.31 -10.50
N GLU A 30 0.76 17.82 -11.64
CA GLU A 30 0.47 16.40 -11.88
C GLU A 30 1.75 15.66 -12.30
N ARG A 31 2.13 14.62 -11.55
CA ARG A 31 3.27 13.75 -11.82
C ARG A 31 2.77 12.35 -12.13
N ILE A 32 2.63 12.05 -13.42
CA ILE A 32 2.25 10.71 -13.85
C ILE A 32 3.41 9.73 -13.59
N ILE A 33 3.09 8.65 -12.88
CA ILE A 33 3.97 7.50 -12.64
C ILE A 33 3.34 6.25 -13.23
N HIS A 34 4.09 5.18 -13.44
CA HIS A 34 3.57 3.96 -14.06
C HIS A 34 3.79 2.73 -13.17
N PRO A 35 2.86 1.76 -13.18
CA PRO A 35 3.06 0.49 -12.49
C PRO A 35 4.33 -0.20 -13.00
N TYR A 36 5.13 -0.71 -12.07
CA TYR A 36 6.41 -1.37 -12.27
C TYR A 36 7.54 -0.49 -12.79
N GLU A 37 7.35 0.83 -12.85
CA GLU A 37 8.39 1.78 -13.20
C GLU A 37 8.84 2.55 -11.94
N PRO A 38 10.09 2.39 -11.49
CA PRO A 38 10.59 3.10 -10.33
C PRO A 38 10.75 4.59 -10.60
N PHE A 39 10.47 5.42 -9.61
CA PHE A 39 10.83 6.83 -9.60
C PHE A 39 11.48 7.22 -8.27
N SER A 40 12.25 8.31 -8.25
CA SER A 40 12.95 8.77 -7.05
C SER A 40 12.31 10.03 -6.49
N LEU A 41 12.03 10.02 -5.18
CA LEU A 41 11.51 11.17 -4.43
C LEU A 41 12.26 11.29 -3.10
N CYS A 42 12.92 12.43 -2.87
CA CYS A 42 13.62 12.71 -1.61
C CYS A 42 14.62 11.62 -1.16
N GLY A 43 15.31 10.97 -2.11
CA GLY A 43 16.27 9.89 -1.82
C GLY A 43 15.65 8.51 -1.59
N ILE A 44 14.34 8.37 -1.82
CA ILE A 44 13.60 7.11 -1.78
C ILE A 44 13.25 6.71 -3.20
N THR A 45 13.60 5.49 -3.60
CA THR A 45 13.09 4.88 -4.83
C THR A 45 11.74 4.25 -4.54
N ILE A 46 10.72 4.63 -5.31
CA ILE A 46 9.35 4.19 -5.15
C ILE A 46 8.94 3.45 -6.41
N THR A 47 8.49 2.22 -6.26
CA THR A 47 8.00 1.38 -7.36
C THR A 47 6.53 1.01 -7.10
N PRO A 48 5.58 1.64 -7.80
CA PRO A 48 4.18 1.21 -7.75
C PRO A 48 4.06 -0.19 -8.38
N PHE A 49 3.20 -1.05 -7.83
CA PHE A 49 2.92 -2.36 -8.43
C PHE A 49 1.43 -2.65 -8.43
N ILE A 50 0.95 -3.42 -9.40
CA ILE A 50 -0.49 -3.71 -9.51
C ILE A 50 -0.90 -4.68 -8.41
N VAL A 51 -2.04 -4.41 -7.78
CA VAL A 51 -2.71 -5.32 -6.85
C VAL A 51 -4.12 -5.63 -7.34
N ASN A 52 -4.90 -6.45 -6.63
CA ASN A 52 -6.23 -6.85 -7.08
C ASN A 52 -7.32 -6.30 -6.15
N HIS A 53 -8.00 -5.23 -6.59
CA HIS A 53 -9.04 -4.56 -5.82
C HIS A 53 -10.30 -4.28 -6.67
N PRO A 54 -11.07 -5.31 -7.07
CA PRO A 54 -12.19 -5.13 -7.97
C PRO A 54 -13.30 -4.23 -7.35
N PRO A 55 -13.97 -3.39 -8.18
CA PRO A 55 -13.81 -3.23 -9.63
C PRO A 55 -12.80 -2.13 -10.03
N VAL A 56 -12.04 -1.58 -9.07
CA VAL A 56 -11.23 -0.38 -9.28
C VAL A 56 -9.75 -0.73 -9.50
N PHE A 57 -9.06 0.15 -10.21
CA PHE A 57 -7.62 0.03 -10.37
C PHE A 57 -6.93 0.48 -9.08
N THR A 58 -6.07 -0.37 -8.51
CA THR A 58 -5.28 -0.05 -7.31
C THR A 58 -3.83 -0.48 -7.50
N CYS A 59 -2.91 0.30 -6.91
CA CYS A 59 -1.51 -0.07 -6.79
C CYS A 59 -1.12 -0.18 -5.32
N GLY A 60 -0.30 -1.20 -5.02
CA GLY A 60 0.60 -1.18 -3.89
C GLY A 60 1.87 -0.40 -4.23
N MET A 61 2.73 -0.18 -3.24
CA MET A 61 3.94 0.61 -3.34
C MET A 61 5.11 -0.13 -2.67
N LEU A 62 6.23 -0.21 -3.37
CA LEU A 62 7.51 -0.62 -2.80
C LEU A 62 8.36 0.63 -2.61
N PHE A 63 8.89 0.81 -1.40
CA PHE A 63 9.77 1.91 -1.03
C PHE A 63 11.16 1.35 -0.73
N GLU A 64 12.18 1.90 -1.38
CA GLU A 64 13.55 1.43 -1.27
C GLU A 64 14.49 2.60 -0.99
N THR A 65 15.39 2.39 -0.05
CA THR A 65 16.52 3.26 0.21
C THR A 65 17.80 2.42 0.15
N GLY A 66 18.97 3.05 0.30
CA GLY A 66 20.22 2.32 0.48
C GLY A 66 20.29 1.47 1.76
N LYS A 67 19.30 1.57 2.65
CA LYS A 67 19.29 0.92 3.97
C LYS A 67 18.13 -0.05 4.17
N SER A 68 16.98 0.23 3.58
CA SER A 68 15.75 -0.51 3.86
C SER A 68 14.83 -0.65 2.65
N ARG A 69 14.01 -1.70 2.69
CA ARG A 69 12.97 -2.00 1.71
C ARG A 69 11.65 -2.23 2.42
N VAL A 70 10.65 -1.40 2.11
CA VAL A 70 9.32 -1.44 2.74
C VAL A 70 8.26 -1.66 1.68
N GLY A 71 7.48 -2.72 1.80
CA GLY A 71 6.33 -2.98 0.95
C GLY A 71 5.03 -2.48 1.59
N PHE A 72 4.13 -1.92 0.79
CA PHE A 72 2.77 -1.57 1.20
C PHE A 72 1.79 -2.06 0.13
N THR A 73 0.87 -2.95 0.49
CA THR A 73 -0.06 -3.51 -0.50
C THR A 73 -1.18 -2.55 -0.90
N SER A 74 -1.43 -1.49 -0.11
CA SER A 74 -2.68 -0.71 -0.21
C SER A 74 -3.90 -1.63 -0.08
N ASP A 75 -5.06 -1.20 -0.56
CA ASP A 75 -6.29 -1.99 -0.64
C ASP A 75 -6.15 -3.11 -1.68
N THR A 76 -6.30 -4.38 -1.27
CA THR A 76 -6.26 -5.55 -2.17
C THR A 76 -6.82 -6.80 -1.54
N ASN A 77 -7.35 -7.71 -2.36
CA ASN A 77 -7.54 -9.11 -1.98
C ASN A 77 -6.23 -9.91 -2.09
N HIS A 78 -6.29 -11.19 -1.73
CA HIS A 78 -5.13 -12.09 -1.70
C HIS A 78 -4.57 -12.48 -3.08
N GLU A 79 -5.27 -12.18 -4.17
CA GLU A 79 -4.90 -12.56 -5.55
C GLU A 79 -3.95 -11.52 -6.19
N ILE A 80 -2.91 -11.10 -5.45
CA ILE A 80 -1.91 -10.17 -5.96
C ILE A 80 -1.15 -10.83 -7.14
N PRO A 81 -0.99 -10.15 -8.30
CA PRO A 81 -0.28 -10.71 -9.45
C PRO A 81 1.13 -11.19 -9.10
N GLN A 82 1.55 -12.32 -9.66
CA GLN A 82 2.88 -12.90 -9.36
C GLN A 82 4.03 -11.92 -9.64
N LYS A 83 3.94 -11.14 -10.73
CA LYS A 83 4.91 -10.07 -11.05
C LYS A 83 5.09 -9.06 -9.91
N SER A 84 4.02 -8.73 -9.20
CA SER A 84 4.07 -7.84 -8.03
C SER A 84 4.68 -8.54 -6.82
N LEU A 85 4.33 -9.81 -6.59
CA LEU A 85 4.90 -10.60 -5.50
C LEU A 85 6.41 -10.79 -5.66
N ASP A 86 6.91 -10.92 -6.90
CA ASP A 86 8.33 -11.05 -7.20
C ASP A 86 9.15 -9.81 -6.77
N LEU A 87 8.51 -8.63 -6.66
CA LEU A 87 9.14 -7.39 -6.15
C LEU A 87 9.30 -7.38 -4.62
N LEU A 88 8.47 -8.16 -3.92
CA LEU A 88 8.30 -8.11 -2.46
C LEU A 88 9.17 -9.13 -1.69
N GLY A 89 10.27 -9.62 -2.28
CA GLY A 89 11.27 -10.41 -1.54
C GLY A 89 12.09 -9.53 -0.60
N ASN A 90 12.76 -10.09 0.41
CA ASN A 90 13.75 -9.40 1.27
C ASN A 90 13.31 -8.02 1.80
N LEU A 91 12.09 -7.92 2.34
CA LEU A 91 11.58 -6.68 2.94
C LEU A 91 11.96 -6.58 4.41
N ASP A 92 12.29 -5.36 4.85
CA ASP A 92 12.44 -5.04 6.26
C ASP A 92 11.09 -4.86 6.95
N LEU A 93 10.12 -4.31 6.23
CA LEU A 93 8.75 -4.13 6.70
C LEU A 93 7.76 -4.37 5.55
N LEU A 94 6.67 -5.06 5.86
CA LEU A 94 5.54 -5.23 4.96
C LEU A 94 4.24 -4.74 5.63
N LEU A 95 3.56 -3.78 4.99
CA LEU A 95 2.26 -3.26 5.41
C LEU A 95 1.18 -3.87 4.53
N LEU A 96 0.22 -4.57 5.14
CA LEU A 96 -0.76 -5.43 4.46
C LEU A 96 -2.19 -4.95 4.70
N ASP A 97 -3.03 -4.96 3.67
CA ASP A 97 -4.49 -4.87 3.85
C ASP A 97 -4.97 -6.00 4.75
N ALA A 98 -5.80 -5.67 5.75
CA ALA A 98 -6.38 -6.64 6.67
C ALA A 98 -7.69 -6.08 7.22
N LEU A 99 -8.69 -5.99 6.35
CA LEU A 99 -9.89 -5.22 6.62
C LEU A 99 -10.78 -5.84 7.71
N VAL A 100 -10.92 -7.16 7.74
CA VAL A 100 -11.91 -7.86 8.58
C VAL A 100 -11.31 -9.06 9.34
N PRO A 101 -11.96 -9.53 10.41
CA PRO A 101 -11.58 -10.77 11.10
C PRO A 101 -11.51 -11.98 10.18
N SER A 102 -10.70 -12.98 10.56
CA SER A 102 -10.45 -14.19 9.79
C SER A 102 -11.71 -15.00 9.45
N GLU A 103 -12.74 -14.90 10.29
CA GLU A 103 -14.02 -15.60 10.11
C GLU A 103 -14.86 -15.01 8.96
N ILE A 104 -14.58 -13.78 8.54
CA ILE A 104 -15.28 -13.12 7.44
C ILE A 104 -14.54 -13.44 6.13
N THR A 105 -15.13 -14.35 5.35
CA THR A 105 -14.60 -14.81 4.05
C THR A 105 -15.40 -14.33 2.85
N THR A 106 -16.45 -13.51 3.08
CA THR A 106 -17.35 -12.99 2.04
C THR A 106 -16.86 -11.67 1.43
N ILE A 107 -15.74 -11.13 1.89
CA ILE A 107 -15.12 -9.96 1.28
C ILE A 107 -14.28 -10.41 0.08
N HIS A 108 -14.49 -9.77 -1.07
CA HIS A 108 -13.86 -10.21 -2.33
C HIS A 108 -12.81 -9.23 -2.87
N LYS A 109 -12.75 -8.03 -2.30
CA LYS A 109 -11.86 -6.95 -2.77
C LYS A 109 -10.78 -6.56 -1.75
N HIS A 110 -10.83 -7.09 -0.54
CA HIS A 110 -9.86 -6.87 0.52
C HIS A 110 -9.41 -8.23 1.06
N MET A 111 -8.28 -8.26 1.76
CA MET A 111 -7.88 -9.41 2.57
C MET A 111 -8.57 -9.36 3.94
N ASN A 112 -8.92 -10.53 4.46
CA ASN A 112 -9.15 -10.70 5.89
C ASN A 112 -7.82 -10.87 6.64
N TYR A 113 -7.86 -10.83 7.96
CA TYR A 113 -6.67 -10.93 8.80
C TYR A 113 -5.84 -12.20 8.54
N TYR A 114 -6.50 -13.34 8.30
CA TYR A 114 -5.81 -14.61 8.03
C TYR A 114 -5.05 -14.56 6.70
N GLU A 115 -5.70 -14.07 5.63
CA GLU A 115 -5.09 -13.93 4.30
C GLU A 115 -3.87 -12.99 4.34
N ALA A 116 -3.96 -11.88 5.07
CA ALA A 116 -2.85 -10.96 5.27
C ALA A 116 -1.66 -11.66 5.95
N CYS A 117 -1.91 -12.39 7.04
CA CYS A 117 -0.87 -13.15 7.75
C CYS A 117 -0.26 -14.26 6.89
N MET A 118 -1.07 -14.95 6.08
CA MET A 118 -0.58 -15.96 5.13
C MET A 118 0.31 -15.36 4.05
N LEU A 119 -0.01 -14.16 3.56
CA LEU A 119 0.85 -13.45 2.61
C LEU A 119 2.18 -13.04 3.28
N ALA A 120 2.15 -12.57 4.52
CA ALA A 120 3.36 -12.29 5.29
C ALA A 120 4.23 -13.53 5.48
N ASP A 121 3.64 -14.67 5.87
CA ASP A 121 4.36 -15.94 6.03
C ASP A 121 5.00 -16.43 4.72
N ARG A 122 4.29 -16.23 3.59
CA ARG A 122 4.81 -16.54 2.25
C ARG A 122 6.00 -15.67 1.87
N LEU A 123 5.94 -14.37 2.13
CA LEU A 123 6.96 -13.40 1.71
C LEU A 123 8.12 -13.26 2.69
N LYS A 124 7.94 -13.69 3.94
CA LYS A 124 8.95 -13.69 5.02
C LYS A 124 9.67 -12.33 5.18
N PRO A 125 8.94 -11.21 5.33
CA PRO A 125 9.56 -9.95 5.68
C PRO A 125 10.20 -10.04 7.08
N LYS A 126 11.14 -9.15 7.41
CA LYS A 126 11.72 -9.11 8.77
C LYS A 126 10.69 -8.72 9.83
N ASP A 127 9.76 -7.83 9.48
CA ASP A 127 8.59 -7.48 10.28
C ASP A 127 7.39 -7.16 9.36
N PHE A 128 6.16 -7.22 9.87
CA PHE A 128 4.96 -6.82 9.13
C PHE A 128 3.87 -6.22 10.02
N ARG A 129 3.01 -5.38 9.44
CA ARG A 129 1.78 -4.90 10.08
C ARG A 129 0.56 -5.10 9.18
N CYS A 130 -0.50 -5.62 9.77
CA CYS A 130 -1.86 -5.57 9.23
C CYS A 130 -2.41 -4.15 9.41
N VAL A 131 -2.74 -3.45 8.33
CA VAL A 131 -3.25 -2.08 8.31
C VAL A 131 -4.61 -2.03 7.57
N HIS A 132 -5.19 -0.84 7.43
CA HIS A 132 -6.50 -0.65 6.80
C HIS A 132 -7.62 -1.48 7.47
N GLN A 133 -7.58 -1.51 8.80
CA GLN A 133 -8.43 -2.35 9.63
C GLN A 133 -9.83 -1.73 9.79
N SER A 134 -10.88 -2.54 9.68
CA SER A 134 -12.22 -2.11 10.11
C SER A 134 -12.36 -2.20 11.63
N HIS A 135 -13.38 -1.53 12.17
CA HIS A 135 -13.77 -1.62 13.58
C HIS A 135 -14.22 -3.02 14.04
N LEU A 136 -14.31 -3.99 13.12
CA LEU A 136 -14.67 -5.36 13.42
C LEU A 136 -13.46 -6.20 13.88
N LEU A 137 -12.22 -5.76 13.60
CA LEU A 137 -11.04 -6.49 14.06
C LEU A 137 -10.92 -6.42 15.60
N PRO A 138 -10.68 -7.56 16.27
CA PRO A 138 -10.25 -7.55 17.66
C PRO A 138 -8.91 -6.81 17.82
N TRP A 139 -8.82 -5.92 18.79
CA TRP A 139 -7.70 -5.00 19.00
C TRP A 139 -6.42 -5.65 19.51
N ASP A 140 -6.53 -6.88 20.03
CA ASP A 140 -5.47 -7.65 20.67
C ASP A 140 -4.82 -8.68 19.75
N LEU A 141 -5.23 -8.74 18.47
CA LEU A 141 -4.56 -9.58 17.49
C LEU A 141 -3.09 -9.17 17.32
N PRO A 142 -2.17 -10.13 17.11
CA PRO A 142 -0.79 -9.81 16.85
C PRO A 142 -0.62 -9.10 15.49
N HIS A 143 0.45 -8.32 15.37
CA HIS A 143 0.82 -7.61 14.13
C HIS A 143 -0.18 -6.55 13.63
N LEU A 144 -1.18 -6.15 14.42
CA LEU A 144 -2.00 -5.00 14.08
C LEU A 144 -1.17 -3.71 14.09
N GLY A 145 -1.18 -2.99 12.96
CA GLY A 145 -0.68 -1.63 12.88
C GLY A 145 -1.55 -0.70 13.73
N ARG A 146 -0.91 0.31 14.32
CA ARG A 146 -1.57 1.32 15.15
C ARG A 146 -1.24 2.72 14.65
N ASP A 147 -2.18 3.64 14.87
CA ASP A 147 -1.94 5.05 14.62
C ASP A 147 -0.73 5.53 15.42
N GLY A 148 0.24 6.13 14.72
CA GLY A 148 1.50 6.60 15.32
C GLY A 148 2.62 5.55 15.38
N ASP A 149 2.41 4.32 14.89
CA ASP A 149 3.50 3.35 14.74
C ASP A 149 4.68 3.97 13.98
N THR A 150 5.88 3.80 14.53
CA THR A 150 7.14 4.31 13.97
C THR A 150 8.13 3.17 13.84
N PHE A 151 8.80 3.11 12.69
CA PHE A 151 9.79 2.08 12.38
C PHE A 151 11.10 2.75 12.01
N GLU A 152 12.19 2.31 12.63
CA GLU A 152 13.54 2.80 12.37
C GLU A 152 14.39 1.67 11.81
N PHE A 153 15.05 1.93 10.68
CA PHE A 153 15.93 0.98 10.01
C PHE A 153 17.36 1.51 10.08
N LEU A 154 18.25 0.73 10.69
CA LEU A 154 19.65 1.10 10.94
C LEU A 154 20.51 0.91 9.69
#